data_AF-A6NSV2-F1
#
_entry.id   AF-A6NSV2-F1
#
_cell.length_a   1.000
_cell.length_b   1.000
_cell.length_c   1.000
_cell.angle_alpha   90.00
_cell.angle_beta   90.00
_cell.angle_gamma   90.00
#
_symmetry.space_group_name_H-M   'P 1'
#
loop_
_entity.id
_entity.type
_entity.pdbx_description
1 polymer ?
#
loop_
_entity_poly.entity_id
_entity_poly.type
_entity_poly.pdbx_seq_one_letter_code
_entity_poly.pdbx_strand_id
1 'polypeptide(L)'
;MRMPRIILAILTGAGLGMSGAAFQGLFSNPLATPDTLGVAAGASFGAALGILLGLDGAAIQLMAFGLGLAAVAAVYLIGGTRKDGSLVMIVLSGLVVSALFQALVSGVKYIADPQDQLPAITFWLMGSLSTASYEEVRIGAPMVLAGMLALFLLRWRINALTLQEDEARALGIPVRKLRALVILASTLVTASVVSMCGQVSWVGLLVPHVARMLLGNNHRHVVPACFFIGAIFMILIDTLARTLTAAEIPISILTAVIGAPMFIVLLRRTGGLRE
;
A
#
# COMPACT_ATOMS: atom_id res chain seq x y z
N MET A 1 -16.36 11.62 16.64
CA MET A 1 -15.06 10.90 16.71
C MET A 1 -15.06 9.51 16.07
N ARG A 2 -16.12 8.68 16.16
CA ARG A 2 -16.07 7.28 15.65
C ARG A 2 -16.20 7.10 14.13
N MET A 3 -17.00 7.93 13.46
CA MET A 3 -17.27 7.75 12.01
C MET A 3 -16.04 7.98 11.10
N PRO A 4 -15.24 9.05 11.25
CA PRO A 4 -14.04 9.24 10.43
C PRO A 4 -13.07 8.06 10.51
N ARG A 5 -12.89 7.53 11.73
CA ARG A 5 -12.03 6.36 11.98
C ARG A 5 -12.52 5.10 11.28
N ILE A 6 -13.83 4.82 11.32
CA ILE A 6 -14.41 3.66 10.60
C ILE A 6 -14.26 3.83 9.09
N ILE A 7 -14.52 5.03 8.56
CA ILE A 7 -14.35 5.33 7.13
C ILE A 7 -12.88 5.11 6.73
N LEU A 8 -11.94 5.62 7.53
CA LEU A 8 -10.52 5.44 7.27
C LEU A 8 -10.11 3.97 7.33
N ALA A 9 -10.59 3.20 8.31
CA ALA A 9 -10.36 1.75 8.37
C ALA A 9 -10.85 1.03 7.11
N ILE A 10 -12.06 1.36 6.62
CA ILE A 10 -12.60 0.80 5.38
C ILE A 10 -11.71 1.15 4.19
N LEU A 11 -11.35 2.43 4.03
CA LEU A 11 -10.53 2.91 2.91
C LEU A 11 -9.13 2.28 2.93
N THR A 12 -8.49 2.21 4.09
CA THR A 12 -7.18 1.58 4.28
C THR A 12 -7.24 0.09 3.95
N GLY A 13 -8.19 -0.64 4.53
CA GLY A 13 -8.33 -2.07 4.32
C GLY A 13 -8.65 -2.44 2.88
N ALA A 14 -9.70 -1.83 2.31
CA ALA A 14 -10.14 -2.08 0.95
C ALA A 14 -9.09 -1.63 -0.08
N GLY A 15 -8.52 -0.43 0.13
CA GLY A 15 -7.52 0.14 -0.76
C GLY A 15 -6.26 -0.72 -0.83
N LEU A 16 -5.63 -1.00 0.32
CA LEU A 16 -4.40 -1.82 0.36
C LEU A 16 -4.65 -3.25 -0.14
N GLY A 17 -5.82 -3.84 0.16
CA GLY A 17 -6.22 -5.14 -0.36
C GLY A 17 -6.36 -5.16 -1.89
N MET A 18 -7.03 -4.17 -2.48
CA MET A 18 -7.18 -4.06 -3.94
C MET A 18 -5.84 -3.81 -4.63
N SER A 19 -5.03 -2.89 -4.11
CA SER A 19 -3.70 -2.61 -4.63
C SER A 19 -2.78 -3.82 -4.53
N GLY A 20 -2.84 -4.57 -3.43
CA GLY A 20 -2.14 -5.84 -3.26
C GLY A 20 -2.50 -6.87 -4.32
N ALA A 21 -3.79 -7.10 -4.56
CA ALA A 21 -4.24 -8.02 -5.61
C ALA A 21 -3.76 -7.60 -7.00
N ALA A 22 -3.85 -6.30 -7.30
CA ALA A 22 -3.41 -5.76 -8.57
C ALA A 22 -1.90 -5.92 -8.79
N PHE A 23 -1.09 -5.69 -7.75
CA PHE A 23 0.36 -5.89 -7.77
C PHE A 23 0.74 -7.36 -7.97
N GLN A 24 0.05 -8.27 -7.30
CA GLN A 24 0.34 -9.70 -7.43
C GLN A 24 -0.01 -10.23 -8.83
N GLY A 25 -1.08 -9.72 -9.45
CA GLY A 25 -1.39 -9.97 -10.86
C GLY A 25 -0.40 -9.33 -11.83
N LEU A 26 0.05 -8.10 -11.54
CA LEU A 26 1.02 -7.36 -12.35
C LEU A 26 2.38 -8.05 -12.43
N PHE A 27 2.86 -8.56 -11.30
CA PHE A 27 4.17 -9.20 -11.19
C PHE A 27 4.11 -10.72 -11.31
N SER A 28 2.92 -11.31 -11.52
CA SER A 28 2.68 -12.76 -11.46
C SER A 28 3.33 -13.41 -10.24
N ASN A 29 3.31 -12.70 -9.10
CA ASN A 29 4.01 -13.08 -7.89
C ASN A 29 3.11 -12.82 -6.67
N PRO A 30 2.70 -13.86 -5.92
CA PRO A 30 1.81 -13.70 -4.78
C PRO A 30 2.42 -12.92 -3.61
N LEU A 31 3.73 -12.65 -3.63
CA LEU A 31 4.45 -11.88 -2.62
C LEU A 31 4.58 -10.39 -2.99
N ALA A 32 4.16 -9.98 -4.19
CA ALA A 32 4.27 -8.59 -4.59
C ALA A 32 3.28 -7.71 -3.80
N THR A 33 3.74 -6.54 -3.37
CA THR A 33 2.92 -5.51 -2.74
C THR A 33 3.26 -4.14 -3.31
N PRO A 34 2.36 -3.15 -3.23
CA PRO A 34 2.64 -1.78 -3.66
C PRO A 34 3.90 -1.16 -3.02
N ASP A 35 4.23 -1.60 -1.80
CA ASP A 35 5.39 -1.13 -1.06
C ASP A 35 6.71 -1.50 -1.73
N THR A 36 6.72 -2.50 -2.62
CA THR A 36 7.91 -2.90 -3.38
C THR A 36 8.44 -1.79 -4.30
N LEU A 37 7.62 -0.80 -4.67
CA LEU A 37 8.06 0.37 -5.44
C LEU A 37 8.44 1.58 -4.58
N GLY A 38 8.52 1.42 -3.25
CA GLY A 38 9.00 2.48 -2.36
C GLY A 38 8.01 3.61 -2.07
N VAL A 39 6.72 3.47 -2.43
CA VAL A 39 5.65 4.43 -2.07
C VAL A 39 5.66 4.72 -0.58
N ALA A 40 5.67 3.64 0.21
CA ALA A 40 5.73 3.63 1.67
C ALA A 40 6.93 4.43 2.22
N ALA A 41 8.12 4.19 1.66
CA ALA A 41 9.35 4.85 2.06
C ALA A 41 9.34 6.34 1.71
N GLY A 42 8.87 6.70 0.50
CA GLY A 42 8.71 8.09 0.07
C GLY A 42 7.73 8.85 0.95
N ALA A 43 6.57 8.25 1.26
CA ALA A 43 5.58 8.87 2.14
C ALA A 43 6.09 9.01 3.57
N SER A 44 6.86 8.03 4.06
CA SER A 44 7.52 8.08 5.36
C SER A 44 8.52 9.24 5.47
N PHE A 45 9.31 9.46 4.42
CA PHE A 45 10.20 10.62 4.35
C PHE A 45 9.44 11.94 4.28
N GLY A 46 8.37 12.01 3.49
CA GLY A 46 7.54 13.22 3.43
C GLY A 46 6.87 13.55 4.75
N ALA A 47 6.37 12.57 5.48
CA ALA A 47 5.84 12.83 6.81
C ALA A 47 6.93 13.25 7.79
N ALA A 48 8.06 12.54 7.82
CA ALA A 48 9.17 12.84 8.72
C ALA A 48 9.71 14.27 8.50
N LEU A 49 9.89 14.66 7.24
CA LEU A 49 10.36 16.00 6.89
C LEU A 49 9.29 17.07 7.23
N GLY A 50 7.99 16.75 7.09
CA GLY A 50 6.92 17.68 7.43
C GLY A 50 6.85 17.94 8.94
N ILE A 51 7.04 16.88 9.74
CA ILE A 51 7.13 16.98 11.21
C ILE A 51 8.38 17.77 11.62
N LEU A 52 9.53 17.51 11.00
CA LEU A 52 10.77 18.24 11.26
C LEU A 52 10.61 19.75 11.01
N LEU A 53 9.89 20.11 9.95
CA LEU A 53 9.60 21.50 9.58
C LEU A 53 8.48 22.15 10.41
N GLY A 54 7.85 21.40 11.34
CA GLY A 54 6.77 21.92 12.17
C GLY A 54 5.49 22.25 11.39
N LEU A 55 5.24 21.55 10.28
CA LEU A 55 4.05 21.75 9.46
C LEU A 55 2.79 21.24 10.17
N ASP A 56 1.62 21.73 9.74
CA ASP A 56 0.34 21.25 10.22
C ASP A 56 -0.03 19.88 9.62
N GLY A 57 -1.07 19.24 10.18
CA GLY A 57 -1.47 17.88 9.79
C GLY A 57 -1.80 17.76 8.30
N ALA A 58 -2.47 18.76 7.73
CA ALA A 58 -2.82 18.78 6.31
C ALA A 58 -1.58 18.89 5.41
N ALA A 59 -0.63 19.76 5.73
CA ALA A 59 0.61 19.86 4.96
C ALA A 59 1.49 18.62 5.12
N ILE A 60 1.57 18.01 6.31
CA ILE A 60 2.25 16.72 6.52
C ILE A 60 1.63 15.64 5.62
N GLN A 61 0.29 15.54 5.59
CA GLN A 61 -0.42 14.59 4.75
C GLN A 61 -0.16 14.81 3.26
N LEU A 62 -0.22 16.06 2.77
CA LEU A 62 0.06 16.39 1.37
C LEU A 62 1.51 16.10 1.00
N MET A 63 2.45 16.36 1.90
CA MET A 63 3.86 16.13 1.69
C MET A 63 4.22 14.64 1.69
N ALA A 64 3.63 13.86 2.59
CA ALA A 64 3.71 12.40 2.58
C ALA A 64 3.13 11.81 1.29
N PHE A 65 1.95 12.28 0.87
CA PHE A 65 1.35 11.86 -0.40
C PHE A 65 2.26 12.20 -1.60
N GLY A 66 2.72 13.45 -1.68
CA GLY A 66 3.55 13.94 -2.78
C GLY A 66 4.89 13.21 -2.89
N LEU A 67 5.59 12.98 -1.78
CA LEU A 67 6.84 12.24 -1.78
C LEU A 67 6.66 10.73 -1.99
N GLY A 68 5.51 10.16 -1.60
CA GLY A 68 5.12 8.81 -1.99
C GLY A 68 4.95 8.66 -3.51
N LEU A 69 4.32 9.63 -4.18
CA LEU A 69 4.22 9.66 -5.64
C LEU A 69 5.59 9.88 -6.30
N ALA A 70 6.39 10.80 -5.75
CA ALA A 70 7.73 11.09 -6.26
C ALA A 70 8.64 9.85 -6.21
N ALA A 71 8.51 9.01 -5.18
CA ALA A 71 9.25 7.75 -5.09
C ALA A 71 8.95 6.82 -6.27
N VAL A 72 7.67 6.61 -6.59
CA VAL A 72 7.31 5.74 -7.72
C VAL A 72 7.67 6.38 -9.07
N ALA A 73 7.57 7.71 -9.18
CA ALA A 73 8.04 8.41 -10.35
C ALA A 73 9.55 8.18 -10.57
N ALA A 74 10.36 8.27 -9.50
CA ALA A 74 11.78 7.96 -9.55
C ALA A 74 12.04 6.50 -9.97
N VAL A 75 11.29 5.53 -9.42
CA VAL A 75 11.36 4.12 -9.83
C VAL A 75 11.09 3.97 -11.34
N TYR A 76 10.08 4.66 -11.86
CA TYR A 76 9.75 4.58 -13.28
C TYR A 76 10.79 5.27 -14.18
N LEU A 77 11.40 6.36 -13.72
CA LEU A 77 12.50 7.02 -14.43
C LEU A 77 13.75 6.14 -14.51
N ILE A 78 14.07 5.42 -13.44
CA ILE A 78 15.25 4.54 -13.37
C ILE A 78 15.00 3.23 -14.13
N GLY A 79 13.87 2.57 -13.87
CA GLY A 79 13.59 1.21 -14.37
C GLY A 79 12.71 1.13 -15.61
N GLY A 80 11.89 2.15 -15.88
CA GLY A 80 10.89 2.16 -16.95
C GLY A 80 11.36 2.74 -18.29
N THR A 81 12.56 3.32 -18.37
CA THR A 81 13.09 3.98 -19.57
C THR A 81 13.66 3.02 -20.62
N ARG A 82 13.92 1.75 -20.27
CA ARG A 82 14.40 0.76 -21.24
C ARG A 82 13.27 0.25 -22.13
N LYS A 83 13.57 0.08 -23.43
CA LYS A 83 12.62 -0.45 -24.43
C LYS A 83 12.03 -1.79 -24.01
N ASP A 84 12.71 -2.57 -23.17
CA ASP A 84 12.17 -3.77 -22.53
C ASP A 84 12.24 -3.61 -21.01
N GLY A 85 11.50 -2.64 -20.47
CA GLY A 85 11.39 -2.38 -19.03
C GLY A 85 10.95 -3.64 -18.29
N SER A 86 11.94 -4.46 -17.93
CA SER A 86 11.76 -5.73 -17.24
C SER A 86 11.14 -5.42 -15.88
N LEU A 87 10.10 -6.17 -15.52
CA LEU A 87 9.50 -6.11 -14.19
C LEU A 87 10.58 -6.22 -13.10
N VAL A 88 11.65 -6.98 -13.36
CA VAL A 88 12.82 -7.10 -12.49
C VAL A 88 13.51 -5.75 -12.27
N MET A 89 13.72 -4.95 -13.32
CA MET A 89 14.38 -3.64 -13.19
C MET A 89 13.51 -2.64 -12.43
N ILE A 90 12.18 -2.71 -12.60
CA ILE A 90 11.24 -1.90 -11.82
C ILE A 90 11.33 -2.25 -10.33
N VAL A 91 11.36 -3.54 -9.99
CA VAL A 91 11.52 -4.00 -8.59
C VAL A 91 12.88 -3.61 -8.02
N LEU A 92 13.97 -3.80 -8.77
CA LEU A 92 15.32 -3.40 -8.33
C LEU A 92 15.41 -1.87 -8.13
N SER A 93 14.81 -1.09 -9.02
CA SER A 93 14.73 0.36 -8.87
C SER A 93 13.93 0.73 -7.61
N GLY A 94 12.82 0.03 -7.36
CA GLY A 94 12.03 0.15 -6.13
C GLY A 94 12.83 -0.11 -4.86
N LEU A 95 13.66 -1.15 -4.86
CA LEU A 95 14.55 -1.47 -3.73
C LEU A 95 15.55 -0.34 -3.47
N VAL A 96 16.22 0.16 -4.52
CA VAL A 96 17.20 1.26 -4.42
C VAL A 96 16.54 2.55 -3.93
N VAL A 97 15.39 2.91 -4.50
CA VAL A 97 14.65 4.11 -4.11
C VAL A 97 14.15 4.01 -2.67
N SER A 98 13.66 2.84 -2.25
CA SER A 98 13.24 2.60 -0.87
C SER A 98 14.40 2.77 0.11
N ALA A 99 15.58 2.20 -0.20
CA ALA A 99 16.77 2.33 0.63
C ALA A 99 17.21 3.80 0.75
N LEU A 100 17.17 4.56 -0.35
CA LEU A 100 17.46 5.99 -0.34
C LEU A 100 16.50 6.76 0.58
N PHE A 101 15.18 6.58 0.43
CA PHE A 101 14.22 7.27 1.29
C PHE A 101 14.34 6.85 2.76
N GLN A 102 14.61 5.57 3.06
CA GLN A 102 14.88 5.12 4.42
C GLN A 102 16.14 5.77 5.02
N ALA A 103 17.19 5.95 4.24
CA ALA A 103 18.38 6.70 4.66
C ALA A 103 18.03 8.17 4.94
N LEU A 104 17.18 8.79 4.10
CA LEU A 104 16.71 10.15 4.32
C LEU A 104 15.82 10.28 5.58
N VAL A 105 14.92 9.33 5.84
CA VAL A 105 14.16 9.26 7.11
C VAL A 105 15.14 9.19 8.29
N SER A 106 16.18 8.38 8.18
CA SER A 106 17.18 8.22 9.24
C SER A 106 17.98 9.51 9.47
N GLY A 107 18.33 10.24 8.40
CA GLY A 107 18.95 11.56 8.48
C GLY A 107 18.04 12.60 9.14
N VAL A 108 16.74 12.60 8.81
CA VAL A 108 15.75 13.47 9.46
C VAL A 108 15.64 13.16 10.95
N LYS A 109 15.55 11.87 11.32
CA LYS A 109 15.51 11.44 12.73
C LYS A 109 16.78 11.82 13.51
N TYR A 110 17.93 11.84 12.85
CA TYR A 110 19.20 12.21 13.48
C TYR A 110 19.25 13.70 13.87
N ILE A 111 18.59 14.57 13.10
CA ILE A 111 18.57 16.02 13.34
C ILE A 111 17.38 16.45 14.20
N ALA A 112 16.32 15.64 14.24
CA ALA A 112 15.08 15.91 14.97
C ALA A 112 15.30 16.05 16.49
N ASP A 113 14.55 16.95 17.12
CA ASP A 113 14.55 17.11 18.57
C ASP A 113 14.16 15.78 19.26
N PRO A 114 14.98 15.25 20.20
CA PRO A 114 14.74 13.96 20.84
C PRO A 114 13.51 13.91 21.76
N GLN A 115 13.00 15.04 22.24
CA GLN A 115 11.88 15.11 23.19
C GLN A 115 10.54 15.23 22.47
N ASP A 116 10.49 15.98 21.37
CA ASP A 116 9.24 16.29 20.67
C ASP A 116 9.15 15.65 19.28
N GLN A 117 10.08 15.98 18.39
CA GLN A 117 9.98 15.62 16.97
C GLN A 117 10.31 14.15 16.70
N LEU A 118 11.35 13.61 17.34
CA LEU A 118 11.76 12.22 17.14
C LEU A 118 10.68 11.21 17.59
N PRO A 119 10.03 11.37 18.76
CA PRO A 119 8.88 10.55 19.13
C PRO A 119 7.72 10.69 18.13
N ALA A 120 7.38 11.91 17.71
CA ALA A 120 6.31 12.15 16.74
C ALA A 120 6.56 11.43 15.40
N ILE A 121 7.78 11.52 14.86
CA ILE A 121 8.19 10.78 13.66
C ILE A 121 8.07 9.27 13.90
N THR A 122 8.58 8.78 15.03
CA THR A 122 8.56 7.35 15.34
C THR A 122 7.13 6.81 15.43
N PHE A 123 6.22 7.51 16.12
CA PHE A 123 4.82 7.10 16.21
C PHE A 123 4.09 7.18 14.88
N TRP A 124 4.35 8.21 14.05
CA TRP A 124 3.75 8.30 12.72
C TRP A 124 4.15 7.11 11.83
N LEU A 125 5.42 6.72 11.87
CA LEU A 125 5.94 5.58 11.12
C LEU A 125 5.35 4.23 11.58
N MET A 126 4.80 4.14 12.78
CA MET A 126 4.13 2.93 13.27
C MET A 126 2.68 2.83 12.79
N GLY A 127 2.12 3.88 12.21
CA GLY A 127 0.76 3.90 11.68
C GLY A 127 -0.32 3.80 12.75
N SER A 128 -1.32 4.68 12.64
CA SER A 128 -2.44 4.73 13.57
C SER A 128 -3.69 5.29 12.89
N LEU A 129 -4.85 4.84 13.37
CA LEU A 129 -6.16 5.41 13.03
C LEU A 129 -6.71 6.28 14.18
N SER A 130 -5.90 6.52 15.22
CA SER A 130 -6.31 7.25 16.43
C SER A 130 -6.62 8.72 16.17
N THR A 131 -5.87 9.35 15.26
CA THR A 131 -6.00 10.78 14.92
C THR A 131 -7.06 11.07 13.85
N ALA A 132 -7.75 10.02 13.35
CA ALA A 132 -8.65 10.10 12.22
C ALA A 132 -9.68 11.24 12.33
N SER A 133 -9.58 12.21 11.42
CA SER A 133 -10.47 13.35 11.31
C SER A 133 -11.24 13.38 9.97
N TYR A 134 -12.35 14.13 9.91
CA TYR A 134 -13.06 14.33 8.65
C TYR A 134 -12.22 15.10 7.63
N GLU A 135 -11.28 15.93 8.09
CA GLU A 135 -10.39 16.69 7.24
C GLU A 135 -9.37 15.78 6.55
N GLU A 136 -8.69 14.92 7.30
CA GLU A 136 -7.76 13.92 6.77
C GLU A 136 -8.43 13.03 5.72
N VAL A 137 -9.64 12.54 6.05
CA VAL A 137 -10.45 11.72 5.13
C VAL A 137 -10.88 12.52 3.90
N ARG A 138 -11.27 13.79 4.04
CA ARG A 138 -11.69 14.62 2.90
C ARG A 138 -10.52 14.89 1.94
N ILE A 139 -9.31 15.06 2.45
CA ILE A 139 -8.10 15.28 1.66
C ILE A 139 -7.68 13.98 0.95
N GLY A 140 -7.67 12.84 1.64
CA GLY A 140 -7.15 11.58 1.09
C GLY A 140 -8.17 10.74 0.32
N ALA A 141 -9.42 10.64 0.78
CA ALA A 141 -10.42 9.74 0.20
C ALA A 141 -10.64 9.90 -1.31
N PRO A 142 -10.65 11.11 -1.91
CA PRO A 142 -10.82 11.25 -3.36
C PRO A 142 -9.77 10.47 -4.17
N MET A 143 -8.50 10.48 -3.74
CA MET A 143 -7.42 9.78 -4.43
C MET A 143 -7.49 8.27 -4.21
N VAL A 144 -7.83 7.84 -3.00
CA VAL A 144 -8.09 6.42 -2.70
C VAL A 144 -9.23 5.88 -3.56
N LEU A 145 -10.37 6.59 -3.60
CA LEU A 145 -11.54 6.17 -4.37
C LEU A 145 -11.28 6.17 -5.88
N ALA A 146 -10.56 7.18 -6.40
CA ALA A 146 -10.18 7.22 -7.81
C ALA A 146 -9.27 6.04 -8.19
N GLY A 147 -8.26 5.73 -7.38
CA GLY A 147 -7.38 4.60 -7.60
C GLY A 147 -8.10 3.25 -7.47
N MET A 148 -8.96 3.08 -6.47
CA MET A 148 -9.79 1.88 -6.31
C MET A 148 -10.76 1.69 -7.48
N LEU A 149 -11.40 2.76 -7.95
CA LEU A 149 -12.26 2.72 -9.13
C LEU A 149 -11.48 2.31 -10.37
N ALA A 150 -10.29 2.87 -10.59
CA ALA A 150 -9.41 2.48 -11.69
C ALA A 150 -9.05 0.99 -11.62
N LEU A 151 -8.62 0.49 -10.45
CA LEU A 151 -8.31 -0.93 -10.25
C LEU A 151 -9.53 -1.83 -10.49
N PHE A 152 -10.71 -1.41 -10.02
CA PHE A 152 -11.94 -2.13 -10.28
C PHE A 152 -12.26 -2.19 -11.76
N LEU A 153 -12.15 -1.09 -12.50
CA LEU A 153 -12.40 -1.06 -13.95
C LEU A 153 -11.37 -1.88 -14.74
N LEU A 154 -10.13 -1.94 -14.26
CA LEU A 154 -9.06 -2.74 -14.88
C LEU A 154 -9.11 -4.22 -14.51
N ARG A 155 -9.91 -4.64 -13.53
CA ARG A 155 -9.84 -5.97 -12.90
C ARG A 155 -9.77 -7.15 -13.88
N TRP A 156 -10.52 -7.12 -14.98
CA TRP A 156 -10.48 -8.21 -15.96
C TRP A 156 -9.23 -8.17 -16.85
N ARG A 157 -8.69 -6.97 -17.10
CA ARG A 157 -7.45 -6.79 -17.87
C ARG A 157 -6.23 -7.23 -17.07
N ILE A 158 -6.27 -7.13 -15.74
CA ILE A 158 -5.18 -7.60 -14.87
C ILE A 158 -4.92 -9.10 -15.08
N ASN A 159 -5.94 -9.91 -15.38
CA ASN A 159 -5.73 -11.32 -15.73
C ASN A 159 -4.85 -11.51 -16.96
N ALA A 160 -4.83 -10.57 -17.90
CA ALA A 160 -3.95 -10.67 -19.07
C ALA A 160 -2.48 -10.40 -18.73
N LEU A 161 -2.19 -9.76 -17.58
CA LEU A 161 -0.82 -9.54 -17.12
C LEU A 161 -0.16 -10.80 -16.57
N THR A 162 -0.94 -11.85 -16.29
CA THR A 162 -0.40 -13.15 -15.86
C THR A 162 0.07 -14.03 -17.02
N LEU A 163 -0.31 -13.69 -18.25
CA LEU A 163 0.18 -14.35 -19.46
C LEU A 163 1.62 -13.95 -19.75
N GLN A 164 2.32 -14.75 -20.58
CA GLN A 164 3.61 -14.33 -21.08
C GLN A 164 3.45 -13.07 -21.93
N GLU A 165 4.47 -12.19 -21.92
CA GLU A 165 4.35 -10.87 -22.55
C GLU A 165 4.08 -10.96 -24.06
N ASP A 166 4.64 -11.96 -24.74
CA ASP A 166 4.43 -12.19 -26.17
C ASP A 166 3.00 -12.67 -26.48
N GLU A 167 2.42 -13.54 -25.64
CA GLU A 167 1.03 -13.99 -25.76
C GLU A 167 0.05 -12.81 -25.58
N ALA A 168 0.26 -11.99 -24.55
CA ALA A 168 -0.58 -10.82 -24.30
C ALA A 168 -0.48 -9.79 -25.44
N ARG A 169 0.72 -9.59 -26.02
CA ARG A 169 0.92 -8.73 -27.20
C ARG A 169 0.23 -9.28 -28.44
N ALA A 170 0.27 -10.60 -28.67
CA ALA A 170 -0.43 -11.25 -29.78
C ALA A 170 -1.95 -11.09 -29.71
N LEU A 171 -2.52 -11.02 -28.49
CA LEU A 171 -3.92 -10.71 -28.23
C LEU A 171 -4.27 -9.22 -28.37
N GLY A 172 -3.33 -8.38 -28.82
CA GLY A 172 -3.52 -6.94 -29.02
C GLY A 172 -3.56 -6.12 -27.72
N ILE A 173 -3.12 -6.69 -26.60
CA ILE A 173 -3.20 -6.03 -25.29
C ILE A 173 -2.00 -5.09 -25.14
N PRO A 174 -2.22 -3.79 -24.86
CA PRO A 174 -1.12 -2.84 -24.67
C PRO A 174 -0.50 -3.02 -23.28
N VAL A 175 0.29 -4.08 -23.10
CA VAL A 175 0.87 -4.53 -21.82
C VAL A 175 1.51 -3.36 -21.06
N ARG A 176 2.36 -2.56 -21.71
CA ARG A 176 3.05 -1.43 -21.05
C ARG A 176 2.09 -0.39 -20.48
N LYS A 177 1.06 0.00 -21.24
CA LYS A 177 0.06 0.98 -20.79
C LYS A 177 -0.74 0.42 -19.63
N LEU A 178 -1.10 -0.87 -19.69
CA LEU A 178 -1.83 -1.54 -18.63
C LEU A 178 -1.00 -1.63 -17.34
N ARG A 179 0.28 -2.02 -17.43
CA ARG A 179 1.21 -2.03 -16.28
C ARG A 179 1.32 -0.64 -15.65
N ALA A 180 1.55 0.39 -16.46
CA ALA A 180 1.65 1.77 -15.97
C ALA A 180 0.36 2.23 -15.26
N LEU A 181 -0.82 1.90 -15.80
CA LEU A 181 -2.09 2.30 -15.20
C LEU A 181 -2.36 1.56 -13.88
N VAL A 182 -2.04 0.26 -13.80
CA VAL A 182 -2.14 -0.52 -12.57
C VAL A 182 -1.20 0.00 -11.49
N ILE A 183 0.06 0.30 -11.85
CA ILE A 183 1.04 0.91 -10.95
C ILE A 183 0.53 2.25 -10.45
N LEU A 184 0.12 3.15 -11.35
CA LEU A 184 -0.38 4.47 -10.99
C LEU A 184 -1.59 4.40 -10.05
N ALA A 185 -2.58 3.57 -10.37
CA ALA A 185 -3.79 3.42 -9.56
C ALA A 185 -3.47 2.88 -8.16
N SER A 186 -2.62 1.85 -8.08
CA SER A 186 -2.21 1.27 -6.79
C SER A 186 -1.37 2.26 -5.97
N THR A 187 -0.49 3.02 -6.63
CA THR A 187 0.33 4.07 -6.01
C THR A 187 -0.53 5.19 -5.45
N LEU A 188 -1.56 5.65 -6.18
CA LEU A 188 -2.52 6.64 -5.68
C LEU A 188 -3.22 6.17 -4.42
N VAL A 189 -3.68 4.92 -4.41
CA VAL A 189 -4.31 4.30 -3.23
C VAL A 189 -3.33 4.23 -2.07
N THR A 190 -2.16 3.61 -2.27
CA THR A 190 -1.20 3.37 -1.19
C THR A 190 -0.63 4.68 -0.64
N ALA A 191 -0.23 5.62 -1.50
CA ALA A 191 0.31 6.91 -1.05
C ALA A 191 -0.72 7.69 -0.24
N SER A 192 -1.99 7.66 -0.66
CA SER A 192 -3.06 8.38 0.02
C SER A 192 -3.48 7.72 1.33
N VAL A 193 -3.53 6.39 1.37
CA VAL A 193 -3.76 5.65 2.63
C VAL A 193 -2.64 5.92 3.62
N VAL A 194 -1.38 5.77 3.19
CA VAL A 194 -0.22 5.95 4.06
C VAL A 194 -0.10 7.39 4.53
N SER A 195 -0.50 8.39 3.73
CA SER A 195 -0.47 9.78 4.18
C SER A 195 -1.52 10.11 5.24
N MET A 196 -2.65 9.40 5.28
CA MET A 196 -3.70 9.59 6.29
C MET A 196 -3.40 8.87 7.60
N CYS A 197 -2.88 7.63 7.55
CA CYS A 197 -2.78 6.78 8.74
C CYS A 197 -1.38 6.24 9.02
N GLY A 198 -0.35 6.72 8.33
CA GLY A 198 1.01 6.18 8.42
C GLY A 198 1.16 4.80 7.77
N GLN A 199 2.29 4.15 8.03
CA GLN A 199 2.61 2.84 7.45
C GLN A 199 1.67 1.74 7.95
N VAL A 200 1.06 1.01 7.02
CA VAL A 200 0.23 -0.17 7.34
C VAL A 200 0.73 -1.38 6.55
N SER A 201 1.27 -2.35 7.27
CA SER A 201 1.86 -3.57 6.69
C SER A 201 0.86 -4.72 6.64
N TRP A 202 1.20 -5.77 5.87
CA TRP A 202 0.52 -7.08 5.77
C TRP A 202 -0.85 -7.12 5.10
N VAL A 203 -1.63 -6.04 5.10
CA VAL A 203 -2.97 -6.02 4.48
C VAL A 203 -2.91 -6.40 2.99
N GLY A 204 -2.03 -5.74 2.23
CA GLY A 204 -1.86 -5.97 0.79
C GLY A 204 -1.26 -7.34 0.43
N LEU A 205 -0.69 -8.06 1.39
CA LEU A 205 -0.16 -9.41 1.19
C LEU A 205 -1.21 -10.48 1.53
N LEU A 206 -1.81 -10.35 2.72
CA LEU A 206 -2.73 -11.32 3.30
C LEU A 206 -4.10 -11.33 2.61
N VAL A 207 -4.71 -10.16 2.42
CA VAL A 207 -6.09 -10.02 1.93
C VAL A 207 -6.27 -10.65 0.54
N PRO A 208 -5.41 -10.38 -0.47
CA PRO A 208 -5.53 -11.03 -1.78
C PRO A 208 -5.35 -12.54 -1.73
N HIS A 209 -4.50 -13.04 -0.84
CA HIS A 209 -4.29 -14.47 -0.70
C HIS A 209 -5.55 -15.17 -0.16
N VAL A 210 -6.16 -14.60 0.89
CA VAL A 210 -7.44 -15.08 1.42
C VAL A 210 -8.54 -15.01 0.35
N ALA A 211 -8.62 -13.90 -0.40
CA ALA A 211 -9.59 -13.75 -1.49
C ALA A 211 -9.44 -14.84 -2.57
N ARG A 212 -8.20 -15.18 -2.96
CA ARG A 212 -7.94 -16.24 -3.94
C ARG A 212 -8.26 -17.63 -3.43
N MET A 213 -8.05 -17.90 -2.15
CA MET A 213 -8.47 -19.18 -1.55
C MET A 213 -9.98 -19.37 -1.56
N LEU A 214 -10.75 -18.29 -1.48
CA LEU A 214 -12.22 -18.33 -1.49
C LEU A 214 -12.82 -18.35 -2.90
N LEU A 215 -12.20 -17.63 -3.86
CA LEU A 215 -12.83 -17.33 -5.15
C LEU A 215 -11.97 -17.69 -6.38
N GLY A 216 -10.81 -18.32 -6.17
CA GLY A 216 -9.85 -18.65 -7.22
C GLY A 216 -9.00 -17.46 -7.70
N ASN A 217 -8.25 -17.65 -8.79
CA ASN A 217 -7.23 -16.68 -9.25
C ASN A 217 -7.75 -15.58 -10.19
N ASN A 218 -9.03 -15.60 -10.55
CA ASN A 218 -9.59 -14.65 -11.51
C ASN A 218 -9.80 -13.27 -10.86
N HIS A 219 -9.06 -12.26 -11.33
CA HIS A 219 -9.10 -10.89 -10.81
C HIS A 219 -10.47 -10.22 -10.94
N ARG A 220 -11.36 -10.72 -11.82
CA ARG A 220 -12.77 -10.30 -11.88
C ARG A 220 -13.49 -10.49 -10.53
N HIS A 221 -13.11 -11.52 -9.78
CA HIS A 221 -13.68 -11.86 -8.48
C HIS A 221 -12.74 -11.47 -7.32
N VAL A 222 -11.42 -11.62 -7.49
CA VAL A 222 -10.44 -11.30 -6.45
C VAL A 222 -10.42 -9.82 -6.10
N VAL A 223 -10.41 -8.92 -7.09
CA VAL A 223 -10.31 -7.47 -6.82
C VAL A 223 -11.52 -6.95 -6.01
N PRO A 224 -12.78 -7.26 -6.39
CA PRO A 224 -13.94 -6.90 -5.55
C PRO A 224 -13.94 -7.60 -4.19
N ALA A 225 -13.49 -8.85 -4.10
CA ALA A 225 -13.43 -9.53 -2.81
C ALA A 225 -12.40 -8.92 -1.86
N CYS A 226 -11.26 -8.46 -2.38
CA CYS A 226 -10.27 -7.72 -1.60
C CYS A 226 -10.82 -6.43 -1.00
N PHE A 227 -11.75 -5.76 -1.68
CA PHE A 227 -12.45 -4.61 -1.12
C PHE A 227 -13.15 -4.99 0.19
N PHE A 228 -14.02 -6.00 0.15
CA PHE A 228 -14.83 -6.39 1.30
C PHE A 228 -14.00 -7.04 2.41
N ILE A 229 -13.15 -8.01 2.05
CA ILE A 229 -12.28 -8.72 3.01
C ILE A 229 -11.31 -7.74 3.67
N GLY A 230 -10.72 -6.83 2.89
CA GLY A 230 -9.80 -5.82 3.40
C GLY A 230 -10.49 -4.85 4.36
N ALA A 231 -11.66 -4.33 4.00
CA ALA A 231 -12.43 -3.44 4.87
C ALA A 231 -12.80 -4.12 6.20
N ILE A 232 -13.34 -5.34 6.14
CA ILE A 232 -13.71 -6.12 7.33
C ILE A 232 -12.48 -6.39 8.19
N PHE A 233 -11.38 -6.85 7.59
CA PHE A 233 -10.13 -7.12 8.29
C PHE A 233 -9.64 -5.88 9.04
N MET A 234 -9.62 -4.72 8.37
CA MET A 234 -9.10 -3.49 8.95
C MET A 234 -10.01 -2.95 10.06
N ILE A 235 -11.34 -3.05 9.93
CA ILE A 235 -12.27 -2.70 11.02
C ILE A 235 -12.02 -3.60 12.24
N LEU A 236 -11.81 -4.91 12.04
CA LEU A 236 -11.54 -5.84 13.14
C LEU A 236 -10.21 -5.52 13.82
N ILE A 237 -9.16 -5.25 13.06
CA ILE A 237 -7.85 -4.85 13.60
C ILE A 237 -7.95 -3.54 14.37
N ASP A 238 -8.63 -2.52 13.84
CA ASP A 238 -8.83 -1.24 14.56
C ASP A 238 -9.64 -1.45 15.85
N THR A 239 -10.65 -2.32 15.82
CA THR A 239 -11.43 -2.65 17.02
C THR A 239 -10.55 -3.30 18.08
N LEU A 240 -9.73 -4.28 17.71
CA LEU A 240 -8.77 -4.92 18.61
C LEU A 240 -7.74 -3.93 19.17
N ALA A 241 -7.23 -3.02 18.32
CA ALA A 241 -6.27 -1.99 18.73
C ALA A 241 -6.77 -1.10 19.86
N ARG A 242 -8.10 -0.92 19.93
CA ARG A 242 -8.76 -0.07 20.93
C ARG A 242 -9.21 -0.82 22.17
N THR A 243 -9.39 -2.14 22.10
CA THR A 243 -9.96 -2.93 23.19
C THR A 243 -8.93 -3.75 23.97
N LEU A 244 -7.76 -4.04 23.40
CA LEU A 244 -6.77 -4.92 24.04
C LEU A 244 -6.04 -4.26 25.22
N THR A 245 -5.81 -2.95 25.16
CA THR A 245 -5.05 -2.20 26.18
C THR A 245 -5.67 -0.82 26.41
N ALA A 246 -5.38 -0.23 27.57
CA ALA A 246 -5.81 1.15 27.88
C ALA A 246 -5.10 2.19 26.99
N ALA A 247 -3.86 1.91 26.57
CA ALA A 247 -3.17 2.66 25.53
C ALA A 247 -3.53 2.09 24.16
N GLU A 248 -3.74 2.94 23.15
CA GLU A 248 -4.01 2.45 21.79
C GLU A 248 -2.74 1.86 21.16
N ILE A 249 -2.80 0.61 20.72
CA ILE A 249 -1.67 -0.06 20.06
C ILE A 249 -1.59 0.41 18.60
N PRO A 250 -0.41 0.80 18.10
CA PRO A 250 -0.21 1.09 16.68
C PRO A 250 -0.64 -0.08 15.81
N ILE A 251 -1.37 0.23 14.76
CA ILE A 251 -2.05 -0.78 13.95
C ILE A 251 -1.06 -1.65 13.18
N SER A 252 0.09 -1.11 12.76
CA SER A 252 1.12 -1.90 12.08
C SER A 252 1.64 -3.06 12.92
N ILE A 253 1.68 -2.90 14.25
CA ILE A 253 2.08 -3.98 15.17
C ILE A 253 1.03 -5.09 15.12
N LEU A 254 -0.25 -4.73 15.23
CA LEU A 254 -1.33 -5.72 15.24
C LEU A 254 -1.48 -6.41 13.89
N THR A 255 -1.39 -5.68 12.78
CA THR A 255 -1.43 -6.30 11.46
C THR A 255 -0.24 -7.23 11.24
N ALA A 256 0.94 -6.95 11.81
CA ALA A 256 2.09 -7.86 11.74
C ALA A 256 1.93 -9.09 12.64
N VAL A 257 1.55 -8.90 13.91
CA VAL A 257 1.37 -9.99 14.89
C VAL A 257 0.27 -10.95 14.47
N ILE A 258 -0.79 -10.47 13.84
CA ILE A 258 -1.89 -11.31 13.35
C ILE A 258 -1.60 -11.79 11.92
N GLY A 259 -1.12 -10.91 11.06
CA GLY A 259 -0.91 -11.19 9.64
C GLY A 259 0.17 -12.23 9.38
N ALA A 260 1.30 -12.15 10.07
CA ALA A 260 2.41 -13.07 9.85
C ALA A 260 2.07 -14.53 10.19
N PRO A 261 1.52 -14.86 11.38
CA PRO A 261 1.11 -16.23 11.69
C PRO A 261 0.02 -16.75 10.75
N MET A 262 -0.99 -15.92 10.41
CA MET A 262 -2.01 -16.34 9.45
C MET A 262 -1.39 -16.65 8.09
N PHE A 263 -0.50 -15.81 7.59
CA PHE A 263 0.17 -16.06 6.32
C PHE A 263 1.02 -17.34 6.34
N ILE A 264 1.73 -17.63 7.44
CA ILE A 264 2.48 -18.89 7.61
C ILE A 264 1.54 -20.10 7.56
N VAL A 265 0.41 -20.05 8.26
CA VAL A 265 -0.59 -21.14 8.26
C VAL A 265 -1.17 -21.34 6.85
N LEU A 266 -1.47 -20.24 6.15
CA LEU A 266 -2.00 -20.27 4.79
C LEU A 266 -0.97 -20.87 3.81
N LEU A 267 0.30 -20.47 3.90
CA LEU A 267 1.41 -21.05 3.11
C LEU A 267 1.54 -22.56 3.32
N ARG A 268 1.46 -23.03 4.57
CA ARG A 268 1.55 -24.46 4.89
C ARG A 268 0.37 -25.28 4.33
N ARG A 269 -0.84 -24.70 4.29
CA ARG A 269 -2.04 -25.38 3.79
C ARG A 269 -2.12 -25.43 2.26
N THR A 270 -1.65 -24.39 1.60
CA THR A 270 -1.78 -24.25 0.14
C THR A 270 -0.58 -24.76 -0.64
N GLY A 271 0.55 -25.07 0.03
CA GLY A 271 1.72 -25.63 -0.62
C GLY A 271 2.15 -24.79 -1.81
N GLY A 272 2.44 -23.50 -1.56
CA GLY A 272 2.98 -22.54 -2.54
C GLY A 272 2.59 -22.78 -3.99
N LEU A 273 1.44 -22.25 -4.43
CA LEU A 273 0.96 -22.29 -5.81
C LEU A 273 0.94 -23.71 -6.42
N ARG A 274 -0.17 -24.44 -6.25
CA ARG A 274 -0.51 -25.43 -7.27
C ARG A 274 -0.79 -24.66 -8.57
N GLU A 275 0.11 -24.82 -9.54
CA GLU A 275 0.03 -24.33 -10.91
C GLU A 275 -1.33 -24.65 -11.56
#